data_AF-A0A819TF82-F1
#
_entry.id   AF-A0A819TF82-F1
#
_cell.length_a   1.000
_cell.length_b   1.000
_cell.length_c   1.000
_cell.angle_alpha   90.00
_cell.angle_beta   90.00
_cell.angle_gamma   90.00
#
_symmetry.space_group_name_H-M   'P 1'
#
loop_
_entity.id
_entity.type
_entity.pdbx_description
1 polymer ?
#
loop_
_entity_poly.entity_id
_entity_poly.type
_entity_poly.pdbx_seq_one_letter_code
_entity_poly.pdbx_strand_id
1 'polypeptide(L)'
;MVDIDDIKEYAKGALKQYMFPVGLIVFQCIFIILYGVHADYGLRKVEVINQTEGVSHNTPPPVGDVEFYYSFFQDVHVMMFIGFGFLMTFLRRYSFSSVSFNFLVAAFVV
;
A
#
# COMPACT_ATOMS: atom_id res chain seq x y z
N MET A 1 -34.02 -12.28 -33.50
CA MET A 1 -32.99 -11.23 -33.65
C MET A 1 -32.76 -10.71 -32.24
N VAL A 2 -31.60 -10.99 -31.63
CA VAL A 2 -31.33 -10.57 -30.25
C VAL A 2 -31.16 -9.06 -30.26
N ASP A 3 -32.08 -8.35 -29.62
CA ASP A 3 -32.07 -6.90 -29.61
C ASP A 3 -30.87 -6.37 -28.83
N ILE A 4 -30.16 -5.43 -29.43
CA ILE A 4 -28.96 -4.79 -28.85
C ILE A 4 -29.32 -4.04 -27.57
N ASP A 5 -30.59 -3.64 -27.42
CA ASP A 5 -31.09 -2.96 -26.23
C ASP A 5 -31.22 -3.90 -25.02
N ASP A 6 -31.61 -5.17 -25.23
CA ASP A 6 -31.59 -6.20 -24.16
C ASP A 6 -30.16 -6.48 -23.68
N ILE A 7 -29.18 -6.48 -24.59
CA ILE A 7 -27.76 -6.65 -24.26
C ILE A 7 -27.26 -5.47 -23.43
N LYS A 8 -27.66 -4.23 -23.78
CA LYS A 8 -27.31 -3.03 -23.02
C LYS A 8 -27.93 -3.04 -21.63
N GLU A 9 -29.16 -3.50 -21.48
CA GLU A 9 -29.85 -3.58 -20.19
C GLU A 9 -29.23 -4.65 -19.28
N TYR A 10 -28.88 -5.81 -19.83
CA TYR A 10 -28.12 -6.85 -19.13
C TYR A 10 -26.74 -6.37 -18.71
N ALA A 11 -26.05 -5.65 -19.60
CA ALA A 11 -24.76 -5.03 -19.31
C ALA A 11 -24.89 -3.98 -18.21
N LYS A 12 -25.96 -3.16 -18.19
CA LYS A 12 -26.21 -2.16 -17.13
C LYS A 12 -26.45 -2.82 -15.77
N GLY A 13 -27.21 -3.92 -15.76
CA GLY A 13 -27.49 -4.71 -14.56
C GLY A 13 -26.22 -5.34 -13.97
N ALA A 14 -25.40 -5.97 -14.83
CA ALA A 14 -24.11 -6.53 -14.43
C ALA A 14 -23.12 -5.43 -14.00
N LEU A 15 -23.05 -4.32 -14.74
CA LEU A 15 -22.16 -3.19 -14.48
C LEU A 15 -22.47 -2.50 -13.14
N LYS A 16 -23.73 -2.49 -12.68
CA LYS A 16 -24.09 -2.02 -11.33
C LYS A 16 -23.46 -2.89 -10.22
N GLN A 17 -23.37 -4.20 -10.42
CA GLN A 17 -22.81 -5.13 -9.44
C GLN A 17 -21.27 -5.07 -9.41
N TYR A 18 -20.65 -4.80 -10.55
CA TYR A 18 -19.20 -4.58 -10.67
C TYR A 18 -18.76 -3.12 -10.50
N MET A 19 -19.69 -2.19 -10.22
CA MET A 19 -19.40 -0.75 -10.15
C MET A 19 -18.39 -0.42 -9.04
N PHE A 20 -18.50 -1.09 -7.88
CA PHE A 20 -17.55 -0.93 -6.78
C PHE A 20 -16.14 -1.42 -7.12
N PRO A 21 -15.92 -2.69 -7.54
CA PRO A 21 -14.58 -3.16 -7.88
C PRO A 21 -13.97 -2.44 -9.09
N VAL A 22 -14.78 -2.07 -10.10
CA VAL A 22 -14.29 -1.29 -11.25
C VAL A 22 -13.79 0.09 -10.81
N GLY A 23 -14.49 0.76 -9.88
CA GLY A 23 -14.03 2.01 -9.30
C GLY A 23 -12.68 1.90 -8.59
N LEU A 24 -12.46 0.82 -7.81
CA LEU A 24 -11.19 0.55 -7.15
C LEU A 24 -10.04 0.32 -8.14
N ILE A 25 -10.29 -0.42 -9.23
CA ILE A 25 -9.28 -0.67 -10.28
C ILE A 25 -8.89 0.62 -10.98
N VAL A 26 -9.85 1.47 -11.33
CA VAL A 26 -9.54 2.78 -11.95
C VAL A 26 -8.69 3.63 -11.00
N PHE A 27 -9.04 3.68 -9.72
CA PHE A 27 -8.27 4.44 -8.72
C PHE A 27 -6.85 3.86 -8.53
N GLN A 28 -6.71 2.53 -8.53
CA GLN A 28 -5.41 1.86 -8.47
C GLN A 28 -4.54 2.21 -9.69
N CYS A 29 -5.11 2.19 -10.90
CA CYS A 29 -4.39 2.59 -12.11
C CYS A 29 -3.92 4.05 -12.03
N ILE A 30 -4.74 4.96 -11.48
CA ILE A 30 -4.36 6.35 -11.28
C ILE A 30 -3.15 6.46 -10.34
N PHE A 31 -3.15 5.77 -9.19
CA PHE A 31 -2.00 5.76 -8.28
C PHE A 31 -0.75 5.19 -8.91
N ILE A 32 -0.84 4.11 -9.71
CA ILE A 32 0.32 3.54 -10.39
C ILE A 32 0.94 4.55 -11.35
N ILE A 33 0.12 5.28 -12.11
CA ILE A 33 0.62 6.31 -13.05
C ILE A 33 1.25 7.47 -12.27
N LEU A 34 0.58 7.97 -11.22
CA LEU A 34 1.10 9.05 -10.38
C LEU A 34 2.42 8.66 -9.72
N TYR A 35 2.48 7.46 -9.13
CA TYR A 35 3.67 6.92 -8.49
C TYR A 35 4.79 6.74 -9.52
N GLY A 36 4.52 6.14 -10.67
CA GLY A 36 5.52 5.97 -11.72
C GLY A 36 6.12 7.29 -12.24
N VAL A 37 5.35 8.39 -12.23
CA VAL A 37 5.82 9.71 -12.67
C VAL A 37 6.54 10.49 -11.56
N HIS A 38 6.18 10.30 -10.28
CA HIS A 38 6.71 11.11 -9.17
C HIS A 38 7.68 10.36 -8.24
N ALA A 39 7.79 9.04 -8.35
CA ALA A 39 8.66 8.24 -7.50
C ALA A 39 10.10 8.28 -8.01
N ASP A 40 10.90 9.16 -7.43
CA ASP A 40 12.36 9.12 -7.56
C ASP A 40 12.96 8.30 -6.41
N TYR A 41 13.63 7.20 -6.74
CA TYR A 41 14.40 6.44 -5.76
C TYR A 41 15.79 7.05 -5.63
N GLY A 42 16.09 7.59 -4.46
CA GLY A 42 17.43 8.07 -4.11
C GLY A 42 18.43 6.91 -4.17
N LEU A 43 19.15 6.79 -5.29
CA LEU A 43 20.28 5.87 -5.41
C LEU A 43 21.35 6.30 -4.42
N ARG A 44 21.45 5.57 -3.31
CA ARG A 44 22.53 5.71 -2.34
C ARG A 44 23.82 5.33 -3.05
N LYS A 45 24.55 6.36 -3.49
CA LYS A 45 25.93 6.21 -3.96
C LYS A 45 26.74 5.80 -2.73
N VAL A 46 27.05 4.51 -2.64
CA VAL A 46 28.12 4.04 -1.77
C VAL A 46 29.36 4.76 -2.28
N GLU A 47 29.82 5.78 -1.55
CA GLU A 47 31.16 6.31 -1.75
C GLU A 47 32.10 5.13 -1.56
N VAL A 48 32.63 4.61 -2.66
CA VAL A 48 33.79 3.75 -2.66
C VAL A 48 34.92 4.66 -2.16
N ILE A 49 35.13 4.67 -0.84
CA ILE A 49 36.27 5.31 -0.23
C ILE A 49 37.50 4.67 -0.87
N ASN A 50 38.21 5.44 -1.68
CA ASN A 50 39.56 5.07 -2.09
C ASN A 50 40.36 4.94 -0.81
N GLN A 51 40.68 3.68 -0.50
CA GLN A 51 41.46 3.26 0.63
C GLN A 51 42.83 3.94 0.59
N THR A 52 42.98 5.01 1.37
CA THR A 52 44.28 5.48 1.81
C THR A 52 44.18 5.86 3.28
N GLU A 53 45.02 5.19 4.05
CA GLU A 53 45.40 5.45 5.43
C GLU A 53 44.41 5.01 6.52
N GLY A 54 44.91 4.06 7.33
CA GLY A 54 44.16 3.28 8.29
C GLY A 54 43.50 4.10 9.41
N VAL A 55 42.23 3.78 9.65
CA VAL A 55 41.58 4.04 10.93
C VAL A 55 40.81 2.78 11.29
N SER A 56 41.31 2.02 12.27
CA SER A 56 40.53 0.99 12.96
C SER A 56 39.36 1.67 13.66
N HIS A 57 38.19 1.63 13.03
CA HIS A 57 36.95 2.03 13.67
C HIS A 57 36.27 0.74 14.17
N ASN A 58 36.44 0.45 15.47
CA ASN A 58 35.56 -0.45 16.23
C ASN A 58 34.15 0.16 16.40
N THR A 59 33.67 0.91 15.41
CA THR A 59 32.32 1.43 15.42
C THR A 59 31.45 0.49 14.63
N PRO A 60 30.27 0.12 15.15
CA PRO A 60 29.28 -0.59 14.35
C PRO A 60 29.06 0.17 13.03
N PRO A 61 28.82 -0.55 11.92
CA PRO A 61 28.60 0.07 10.63
C PRO A 61 27.59 1.21 10.77
N PRO A 62 27.74 2.33 10.04
CA PRO A 62 26.76 3.40 10.09
C PRO A 62 25.42 2.81 9.70
N VAL A 63 24.57 2.60 10.71
CA VAL A 63 23.20 2.14 10.57
C VAL A 63 22.57 3.14 9.61
N GLY A 64 22.28 2.71 8.39
CA GLY A 64 21.73 3.61 7.39
C GLY A 64 20.44 4.21 7.93
N ASP A 65 20.15 5.47 7.62
CA ASP A 65 18.91 6.12 8.10
C ASP A 65 17.67 5.26 7.83
N VAL A 66 17.67 4.54 6.70
CA VAL A 66 16.66 3.54 6.34
C VAL A 66 16.45 2.47 7.42
N GLU A 67 17.50 1.91 8.00
CA GLU A 67 17.43 0.82 8.98
C GLU A 67 16.90 1.32 10.33
N PHE A 68 17.28 2.55 10.71
CA PHE A 68 16.73 3.19 11.90
C PHE A 68 15.24 3.51 11.75
N TYR A 69 14.84 4.14 10.64
CA TYR A 69 13.44 4.52 10.43
C TYR A 69 12.53 3.34 10.08
N TYR A 70 13.05 2.30 9.43
CA TYR A 70 12.27 1.12 9.03
C TYR A 70 11.68 0.38 10.23
N SER A 71 12.42 0.25 11.33
CA SER A 71 11.91 -0.39 12.55
C SER A 71 10.68 0.35 13.10
N PHE A 72 10.72 1.68 13.15
CA PHE A 72 9.58 2.48 13.61
C PHE A 72 8.42 2.45 12.61
N PHE A 73 8.71 2.45 11.31
CA PHE A 73 7.70 2.31 10.26
C PHE A 73 6.94 1.00 10.40
N GLN A 74 7.64 -0.09 10.69
CA GLN A 74 7.04 -1.41 10.87
C GLN A 74 6.09 -1.44 12.07
N ASP A 75 6.49 -0.85 13.21
CA ASP A 75 5.65 -0.80 14.40
C ASP A 75 4.32 -0.05 14.14
N VAL A 76 4.38 1.10 13.47
CA VAL A 76 3.19 1.88 13.11
C VAL A 76 2.31 1.13 12.10
N HIS A 77 2.93 0.46 11.12
CA HIS A 77 2.21 -0.34 10.14
C HIS A 77 1.44 -1.48 10.84
N VAL A 78 2.06 -2.20 11.78
CA VAL A 78 1.37 -3.24 12.56
C VAL A 78 0.20 -2.65 13.38
N MET A 79 0.34 -1.44 13.94
CA MET A 79 -0.78 -0.77 14.61
C MET A 79 -1.93 -0.41 13.67
N MET A 80 -1.65 0.04 12.44
CA MET A 80 -2.68 0.37 11.46
C MET A 80 -3.47 -0.86 10.97
N PHE A 81 -2.76 -1.96 10.69
CA PHE A 81 -3.39 -3.17 10.14
C PHE A 81 -3.99 -4.07 11.22
N ILE A 82 -3.21 -4.43 12.24
CA ILE A 82 -3.63 -5.36 13.30
C ILE A 82 -4.26 -4.61 14.48
N GLY A 83 -3.65 -3.50 14.92
CA GLY A 83 -4.11 -2.75 16.09
C GLY A 83 -5.55 -2.26 15.96
N PHE A 84 -5.80 -1.33 15.04
CA PHE A 84 -7.15 -0.80 14.82
C PHE A 84 -8.08 -1.81 14.13
N GLY A 85 -7.54 -2.64 13.23
CA GLY A 85 -8.31 -3.65 12.52
C GLY A 85 -8.98 -4.66 13.45
N PHE A 86 -8.23 -5.27 14.37
CA PHE A 86 -8.80 -6.24 15.31
C PHE A 86 -9.53 -5.60 16.49
N LEU A 87 -9.20 -4.37 16.89
CA LEU A 87 -9.97 -3.66 17.93
C LEU A 87 -11.44 -3.46 17.53
N MET A 88 -11.71 -3.12 16.26
CA MET A 88 -13.07 -2.96 15.73
C MET A 88 -13.83 -4.30 15.56
N THR A 89 -13.16 -5.46 15.69
CA THR A 89 -13.80 -6.77 15.52
C THR A 89 -14.59 -7.24 16.73
N PHE A 90 -14.46 -6.60 17.89
CA PHE A 90 -15.22 -6.96 19.09
C PHE A 90 -16.75 -6.76 18.95
N LEU A 91 -17.24 -6.13 17.86
CA LEU A 91 -18.67 -5.98 17.59
C LEU A 91 -19.26 -7.26 16.96
N ARG A 92 -20.15 -7.93 17.71
CA ARG A 92 -20.81 -9.23 17.47
C ARG A 92 -21.36 -9.51 16.06
N ARG A 93 -21.60 -8.51 15.21
CA ARG A 93 -22.23 -8.68 13.87
C ARG A 93 -21.50 -8.00 12.72
N TYR A 94 -20.38 -7.31 12.95
CA TYR A 94 -19.69 -6.53 11.92
C TYR A 94 -18.18 -6.84 11.80
N SER A 95 -17.66 -7.80 12.54
CA SER A 95 -16.23 -8.12 12.60
C SER A 95 -15.59 -8.33 11.22
N PHE A 96 -16.27 -9.04 10.30
CA PHE A 96 -15.73 -9.32 8.97
C PHE A 96 -15.65 -8.07 8.09
N SER A 97 -16.74 -7.30 8.01
CA SER A 97 -16.76 -6.07 7.23
C SER A 97 -15.83 -5.00 7.79
N SER A 98 -15.75 -4.85 9.13
CA SER A 98 -14.87 -3.86 9.77
C SER A 98 -13.39 -4.06 9.40
N VAL A 99 -12.91 -5.31 9.38
CA VAL A 99 -11.52 -5.61 9.00
C VAL A 99 -11.29 -5.38 7.52
N SER A 100 -12.23 -5.79 6.65
CA SER A 100 -12.10 -5.60 5.20
C SER A 100 -12.07 -4.11 4.81
N PHE A 101 -12.91 -3.28 5.42
CA PHE A 101 -12.87 -1.83 5.18
C PHE A 101 -11.62 -1.18 5.76
N ASN A 102 -11.15 -1.61 6.94
CA ASN A 102 -9.88 -1.13 7.51
C ASN A 102 -8.70 -1.46 6.60
N PHE A 103 -8.64 -2.69 6.08
CA PHE A 103 -7.58 -3.12 5.16
C PHE A 103 -7.62 -2.36 3.84
N LEU A 104 -8.83 -2.14 3.29
CA LEU A 104 -9.01 -1.36 2.06
C LEU A 104 -8.52 0.09 2.24
N VAL A 105 -8.88 0.75 3.34
CA VAL A 105 -8.44 2.13 3.60
C VAL A 105 -6.94 2.18 3.86
N ALA A 106 -6.40 1.26 4.66
CA ALA A 106 -4.96 1.21 4.95
C ALA A 106 -4.13 1.00 3.66
N ALA A 107 -4.58 0.14 2.75
CA ALA A 107 -3.94 -0.09 1.46
C ALA A 107 -4.05 1.09 0.47
N PHE A 108 -4.96 2.04 0.70
CA PHE A 108 -5.02 3.28 -0.10
C PHE A 108 -4.13 4.39 0.45
N VAL A 109 -3.80 4.34 1.74
CA VAL A 109 -2.97 5.35 2.41
C VAL A 109 -1.48 5.02 2.28
N VAL A 110 -1.14 3.74 2.38
CA VAL A 110 0.24 3.22 2.24
C VAL A 110 0.55 2.98 0.77
#